data_AF-A0A4U1BV95-F1
#
_entry.id   AF-A0A4U1BV95-F1
#
_cell.length_a   1.000
_cell.length_b   1.000
_cell.length_c   1.000
_cell.angle_alpha   90.00
_cell.angle_beta   90.00
_cell.angle_gamma   90.00
#
_symmetry.space_group_name_H-M   'P 1'
#
loop_
_entity.id
_entity.type
_entity.pdbx_description
1 polymer ?
#
loop_
_entity_poly.entity_id
_entity_poly.type
_entity_poly.pdbx_seq_one_letter_code
_entity_poly.pdbx_strand_id
1 'polypeptide(L)'
;MKRFLSMLMLASALLLPSTSAMANLLETLTSQLGVSEQQAQGGLGALLATAQPNLSSENLSALGGIIPNMDGLLATGTKLLSSGESSDSGFGSMLGQVMGDSGSSLLGLNDAFSSLGLDSAMVGQFSQILLDYVNSEGGQALMQQLKGALLP
;
A
#
# COMPACT_ATOMS: atom_id res chain seq x y z
N MET A 1 -34.41 -46.74 22.45
CA MET A 1 -33.63 -46.67 21.18
C MET A 1 -33.89 -45.31 20.56
N LYS A 2 -32.84 -44.49 20.48
CA LYS A 2 -32.88 -43.05 20.20
C LYS A 2 -33.24 -42.83 18.73
N ARG A 3 -34.40 -42.22 18.47
CA ARG A 3 -34.75 -41.67 17.16
C ARG A 3 -34.68 -40.16 17.21
N PHE A 4 -34.47 -39.57 16.04
CA PHE A 4 -34.44 -38.15 15.70
C PHE A 4 -33.06 -37.48 15.75
N LEU A 5 -32.32 -37.73 14.67
CA LEU A 5 -32.07 -36.68 13.66
C LEU A 5 -31.52 -35.37 14.26
N SER A 6 -30.26 -35.42 14.70
CA SER A 6 -29.43 -34.23 14.88
C SER A 6 -29.27 -33.52 13.53
N MET A 7 -30.20 -32.60 13.27
CA MET A 7 -29.95 -31.23 12.81
C MET A 7 -28.61 -31.02 12.07
N LEU A 8 -28.65 -31.27 10.77
CA LEU A 8 -27.71 -30.77 9.78
C LEU A 8 -27.76 -29.22 9.79
N MET A 9 -26.98 -28.59 10.66
CA MET A 9 -26.68 -27.16 10.58
C MET A 9 -25.49 -26.97 9.63
N LEU A 10 -25.81 -26.96 8.33
CA LEU A 10 -24.89 -26.57 7.28
C LEU A 10 -24.74 -25.03 7.33
N ALA A 11 -23.92 -24.53 8.25
CA ALA A 11 -23.53 -23.13 8.25
C ALA A 11 -22.43 -22.93 7.20
N SER A 12 -22.83 -22.78 5.93
CA SER A 12 -21.97 -22.19 4.91
C SER A 12 -21.70 -20.74 5.32
N ALA A 13 -20.54 -20.51 5.94
CA ALA A 13 -19.99 -19.17 6.09
C ALA A 13 -19.66 -18.64 4.69
N LEU A 14 -20.52 -17.76 4.16
CA LEU A 14 -20.12 -16.83 3.12
C LEU A 14 -18.97 -16.00 3.71
N LEU A 15 -17.74 -16.27 3.29
CA LEU A 15 -16.65 -15.32 3.40
C LEU A 15 -17.05 -14.11 2.55
N LEU A 16 -17.68 -13.12 3.17
CA LEU A 16 -17.76 -11.78 2.60
C LEU A 16 -16.32 -11.24 2.59
N PRO A 17 -15.75 -10.91 1.43
CA PRO A 17 -14.41 -10.32 1.38
C PRO A 17 -14.39 -9.00 2.15
N SER A 18 -13.26 -8.71 2.80
CA SER A 18 -12.97 -7.58 3.70
C SER A 18 -13.03 -6.18 3.05
N THR A 19 -14.03 -5.88 2.23
CA THR A 19 -14.24 -4.55 1.60
C THR A 19 -14.38 -3.43 2.63
N SER A 20 -14.82 -3.75 3.86
CA SER A 20 -14.87 -2.78 4.96
C SER A 20 -13.49 -2.27 5.35
N ALA A 21 -12.43 -3.08 5.26
CA ALA A 21 -11.12 -2.70 5.77
C ALA A 21 -10.46 -1.62 4.87
N MET A 22 -10.52 -1.77 3.55
CA MET A 22 -10.06 -0.72 2.62
C MET A 22 -10.93 0.54 2.69
N ALA A 23 -12.26 0.39 2.80
CA ALA A 23 -13.14 1.54 2.97
C ALA A 23 -12.78 2.32 4.22
N ASN A 24 -12.50 1.65 5.34
CA ASN A 24 -12.03 2.28 6.57
C ASN A 24 -10.66 2.96 6.38
N LEU A 25 -9.72 2.36 5.63
CA LEU A 25 -8.41 2.97 5.37
C LEU A 25 -8.53 4.26 4.53
N LEU A 26 -9.31 4.23 3.45
CA LEU A 26 -9.56 5.41 2.60
C LEU A 26 -10.37 6.47 3.34
N GLU A 27 -11.40 6.07 4.10
CA GLU A 27 -12.19 6.98 4.94
C GLU A 27 -11.32 7.65 6.01
N THR A 28 -10.40 6.90 6.62
CA THR A 28 -9.42 7.41 7.58
C THR A 28 -8.51 8.46 6.94
N LEU A 29 -7.93 8.16 5.77
CA LEU A 29 -7.07 9.11 5.05
C LEU A 29 -7.82 10.37 4.65
N THR A 30 -8.99 10.22 4.04
CA THR A 30 -9.79 11.36 3.56
C THR A 30 -10.31 12.22 4.71
N SER A 31 -10.75 11.61 5.81
CA SER A 31 -11.28 12.34 6.98
C SER A 31 -10.19 12.96 7.85
N GLN A 32 -9.06 12.29 8.06
CA GLN A 32 -8.00 12.81 8.93
C GLN A 32 -7.07 13.79 8.21
N LEU A 33 -6.80 13.57 6.93
CA LEU A 33 -5.83 14.37 6.17
C LEU A 33 -6.49 15.35 5.20
N GLY A 34 -7.81 15.29 5.03
CA GLY A 34 -8.55 16.17 4.12
C GLY A 34 -8.23 15.93 2.64
N VAL A 35 -7.71 14.74 2.31
CA VAL A 35 -7.36 14.35 0.94
C VAL A 35 -8.58 13.77 0.22
N SER A 36 -8.56 13.78 -1.10
CA SER A 36 -9.55 13.07 -1.92
C SER A 36 -9.28 11.56 -1.96
N GLU A 37 -10.28 10.76 -2.32
CA GLU A 37 -10.10 9.31 -2.49
C GLU A 37 -9.02 8.97 -3.52
N GLN A 38 -8.93 9.74 -4.61
CA GLN A 38 -7.88 9.56 -5.63
C GLN A 38 -6.48 9.83 -5.07
N GLN A 39 -6.34 10.88 -4.25
CA GLN A 39 -5.09 11.19 -3.55
C GLN A 39 -4.73 10.11 -2.52
N ALA A 40 -5.72 9.60 -1.79
CA ALA A 40 -5.54 8.50 -0.86
C ALA A 40 -5.04 7.23 -1.56
N GLN A 41 -5.70 6.82 -2.64
CA GLN A 41 -5.32 5.66 -3.45
C GLN A 41 -3.93 5.84 -4.09
N GLY A 42 -3.65 7.01 -4.67
CA GLY A 42 -2.36 7.32 -5.28
C GLY A 42 -1.21 7.31 -4.26
N GLY A 43 -1.40 7.95 -3.10
CA GLY A 43 -0.40 8.00 -2.04
C GLY A 43 -0.13 6.64 -1.41
N LEU A 44 -1.17 5.85 -1.14
CA LEU A 44 -1.02 4.45 -0.69
C LEU A 44 -0.31 3.59 -1.74
N GLY A 45 -0.69 3.74 -3.00
CA GLY A 45 -0.04 3.05 -4.11
C GLY A 45 1.44 3.38 -4.17
N ALA A 46 1.80 4.66 -4.08
CA ALA A 46 3.19 5.11 -4.10
C ALA A 46 4.00 4.52 -2.93
N LEU A 47 3.44 4.52 -1.72
CA LEU A 47 4.08 3.88 -0.55
C LEU A 47 4.28 2.38 -0.76
N LEU A 48 3.26 1.67 -1.22
CA LEU A 48 3.34 0.23 -1.49
C LEU A 48 4.36 -0.07 -2.58
N ALA A 49 4.41 0.73 -3.65
CA ALA A 49 5.36 0.58 -4.74
C ALA A 49 6.81 0.82 -4.28
N THR A 50 7.03 1.80 -3.39
CA THR A 50 8.34 2.03 -2.75
C THR A 50 8.77 0.85 -1.88
N ALA A 51 7.85 0.25 -1.13
CA ALA A 51 8.15 -0.88 -0.24
C ALA A 51 8.31 -2.22 -0.98
N GLN A 52 7.58 -2.41 -2.09
CA GLN A 52 7.51 -3.67 -2.83
C GLN A 52 8.86 -4.33 -3.15
N PRO A 53 9.92 -3.63 -3.62
CA PRO A 53 11.21 -4.26 -3.91
C PRO A 53 11.96 -4.77 -2.66
N ASN A 54 11.63 -4.25 -1.47
CA ASN A 54 12.27 -4.61 -0.20
C ASN A 54 11.48 -5.65 0.60
N LEU A 55 10.33 -6.12 0.08
CA LEU A 55 9.49 -7.12 0.73
C LEU A 55 9.68 -8.51 0.12
N SER A 56 9.61 -9.54 0.96
CA SER A 56 9.56 -10.93 0.51
C SER A 56 8.22 -11.23 -0.18
N SER A 57 8.20 -12.24 -1.07
CA SER A 57 6.97 -12.68 -1.74
C SER A 57 5.88 -13.13 -0.77
N GLU A 58 6.27 -13.68 0.39
CA GLU A 58 5.35 -14.05 1.48
C GLU A 58 4.69 -12.80 2.08
N ASN A 59 5.48 -11.77 2.42
CA ASN A 59 4.95 -10.53 2.97
C ASN A 59 4.06 -9.79 1.95
N LEU A 60 4.45 -9.79 0.67
CA LEU A 60 3.61 -9.24 -0.40
C LEU A 60 2.28 -9.98 -0.51
N SER A 61 2.29 -11.31 -0.41
CA SER A 61 1.06 -12.11 -0.42
C SER A 61 0.18 -11.83 0.80
N ALA A 62 0.78 -11.67 1.98
CA ALA A 62 0.08 -11.32 3.20
C ALA A 62 -0.54 -9.91 3.11
N LEU A 63 0.18 -8.93 2.56
CA LEU A 63 -0.35 -7.60 2.28
C LEU A 63 -1.51 -7.65 1.28
N GLY A 64 -1.39 -8.43 0.20
CA GLY A 64 -2.48 -8.62 -0.77
C GLY A 64 -3.72 -9.28 -0.17
N GLY A 65 -3.55 -10.09 0.87
CA GLY A 65 -4.66 -10.69 1.62
C GLY A 65 -5.44 -9.69 2.48
N ILE A 66 -4.81 -8.61 2.94
CA ILE A 66 -5.43 -7.59 3.80
C ILE A 66 -5.71 -6.26 3.10
N ILE A 67 -5.09 -6.00 1.95
CA ILE A 67 -5.27 -4.78 1.16
C ILE A 67 -6.10 -5.12 -0.10
N PRO A 68 -7.42 -4.85 -0.08
CA PRO A 68 -8.26 -4.99 -1.27
C PRO A 68 -7.69 -4.22 -2.47
N ASN A 69 -7.67 -4.85 -3.64
CA ASN A 69 -7.16 -4.24 -4.88
C ASN A 69 -5.71 -3.71 -4.77
N MET A 70 -4.85 -4.39 -4.00
CA MET A 70 -3.44 -4.02 -3.85
C MET A 70 -2.73 -3.92 -5.21
N ASP A 71 -3.02 -4.82 -6.16
CA ASP A 71 -2.43 -4.79 -7.50
C ASP A 71 -2.73 -3.47 -8.24
N GLY A 72 -3.96 -2.95 -8.11
CA GLY A 72 -4.34 -1.66 -8.70
C GLY A 72 -3.64 -0.47 -8.04
N LEU A 73 -3.47 -0.53 -6.72
CA LEU A 73 -2.70 0.47 -5.97
C LEU A 73 -1.22 0.45 -6.37
N LEU A 74 -0.61 -0.74 -6.45
CA LEU A 74 0.78 -0.90 -6.89
C LEU A 74 0.97 -0.39 -8.31
N ALA A 75 0.09 -0.74 -9.24
CA ALA A 75 0.15 -0.23 -10.61
C ALA A 75 0.09 1.32 -10.66
N THR A 76 -0.76 1.92 -9.82
CA THR A 76 -0.89 3.38 -9.71
C THR A 76 0.36 4.00 -9.10
N GLY A 77 0.88 3.42 -8.02
CA GLY A 77 2.10 3.86 -7.35
C GLY A 77 3.32 3.80 -8.24
N THR A 78 3.57 2.65 -8.88
CA THR A 78 4.69 2.49 -9.82
C THR A 78 4.60 3.50 -10.95
N LYS A 79 3.40 3.75 -11.50
CA LYS A 79 3.21 4.79 -12.51
C LYS A 79 3.57 6.17 -11.99
N LEU A 80 3.19 6.53 -10.76
CA LEU A 80 3.53 7.82 -10.15
C LEU A 80 5.04 7.95 -9.91
N LEU A 81 5.68 6.92 -9.36
CA LEU A 81 7.13 6.88 -9.16
C LEU A 81 7.89 6.98 -10.48
N SER A 82 7.42 6.33 -11.55
CA SER A 82 8.00 6.42 -12.89
C SER A 82 7.65 7.72 -13.63
N SER A 83 6.58 8.43 -13.25
CA SER A 83 6.20 9.70 -13.90
C SER A 83 7.06 10.89 -13.44
N GLY A 84 7.77 10.75 -12.31
CA GLY A 84 8.88 11.66 -11.94
C GLY A 84 10.05 11.57 -12.94
N GLU A 85 10.15 10.48 -13.70
CA GLU A 85 11.03 10.35 -14.86
C GLU A 85 10.31 10.80 -16.13
N SER A 86 9.99 12.10 -16.20
CA SER A 86 9.70 12.76 -17.47
C SER A 86 10.94 12.72 -18.36
N SER A 87 11.17 11.57 -18.99
CA SER A 87 12.14 11.34 -20.05
C SER A 87 11.68 12.08 -21.31
N ASP A 88 11.83 13.39 -21.29
CA ASP A 88 12.05 14.18 -22.48
C ASP A 88 13.55 14.50 -22.51
N SER A 89 14.25 13.99 -23.52
CA SER A 89 15.70 14.10 -23.83
C SER A 89 16.71 13.22 -23.04
N GLY A 90 17.14 12.11 -23.67
CA GLY A 90 18.49 11.55 -23.48
C GLY A 90 18.62 10.25 -22.69
N PHE A 91 18.35 9.14 -23.37
CA PHE A 91 18.47 7.71 -23.01
C PHE A 91 19.82 7.21 -22.39
N GLY A 92 20.71 8.07 -21.86
CA GLY A 92 22.10 7.68 -21.54
C GLY A 92 22.61 7.89 -20.11
N SER A 93 22.08 8.82 -19.31
CA SER A 93 22.80 9.28 -18.10
C SER A 93 22.17 8.93 -16.74
N MET A 94 20.91 8.49 -16.66
CA MET A 94 20.28 8.13 -15.37
C MET A 94 20.33 6.62 -15.04
N LEU A 95 20.69 5.77 -16.02
CA LEU A 95 21.03 4.37 -15.76
C LEU A 95 22.34 4.22 -14.94
N GLY A 96 23.12 5.29 -14.78
CA GLY A 96 24.37 5.33 -14.03
C GLY A 96 24.27 5.81 -12.58
N GLN A 97 23.14 6.40 -12.16
CA GLN A 97 22.87 6.80 -10.77
C GLN A 97 21.92 5.85 -10.04
N VAL A 98 21.31 4.91 -10.76
CA VAL A 98 20.64 3.69 -10.25
C VAL A 98 21.69 2.64 -9.85
N MET A 99 22.67 3.01 -9.04
CA MET A 99 23.69 2.08 -8.50
C MET A 99 23.86 2.22 -6.98
N GLY A 100 22.82 2.69 -6.28
CA GLY A 100 22.61 2.31 -4.88
C GLY A 100 22.63 3.44 -3.86
N ASP A 101 21.57 4.25 -3.82
CA ASP A 101 21.33 5.08 -2.64
C ASP A 101 19.84 5.15 -2.32
N SER A 102 19.48 4.74 -1.10
CA SER A 102 18.13 4.81 -0.53
C SER A 102 17.49 6.20 -0.63
N GLY A 103 18.29 7.25 -0.90
CA GLY A 103 17.79 8.61 -1.19
C GLY A 103 16.86 8.68 -2.41
N SER A 104 17.07 7.86 -3.44
CA SER A 104 16.24 7.88 -4.66
C SER A 104 14.79 7.44 -4.41
N SER A 105 14.58 6.49 -3.48
CA SER A 105 13.26 5.99 -3.13
C SER A 105 12.42 7.02 -2.37
N LEU A 106 13.04 7.79 -1.47
CA LEU A 106 12.37 8.86 -0.75
C LEU A 106 12.13 10.09 -1.64
N LEU A 107 13.07 10.41 -2.53
CA LEU A 107 12.89 11.49 -3.51
C LEU A 107 11.73 11.17 -4.48
N GLY A 108 11.71 9.96 -5.06
CA GLY A 108 10.62 9.55 -5.96
C GLY A 108 9.26 9.46 -5.27
N LEU A 109 9.23 9.08 -3.99
CA LEU A 109 7.99 9.10 -3.19
C LEU A 109 7.47 10.52 -2.96
N ASN A 110 8.38 11.47 -2.75
CA ASN A 110 8.02 12.87 -2.57
C ASN A 110 7.46 13.51 -3.86
N ASP A 111 8.07 13.17 -5.00
CA ASP A 111 7.61 13.61 -6.32
C ASP A 111 6.25 12.99 -6.68
N ALA A 112 6.03 11.73 -6.30
CA ALA A 112 4.73 11.05 -6.46
C ALA A 112 3.63 11.76 -5.67
N PHE A 113 3.87 12.14 -4.41
CA PHE A 113 2.92 12.90 -3.59
C PHE A 113 2.69 14.31 -4.15
N SER A 114 3.77 15.00 -4.57
CA SER A 114 3.68 16.32 -5.18
C SER A 114 2.86 16.31 -6.48
N SER A 115 2.99 15.25 -7.28
CA SER A 115 2.21 15.04 -8.51
C SER A 115 0.72 14.82 -8.23
N LEU A 116 0.36 14.37 -7.03
CA LEU A 116 -1.02 14.28 -6.54
C LEU A 116 -1.51 15.60 -5.91
N GLY A 117 -0.68 16.65 -5.90
CA GLY A 117 -0.94 17.91 -5.21
C GLY A 117 -0.92 17.78 -3.69
N LEU A 118 -0.22 16.78 -3.15
CA LEU A 118 -0.05 16.54 -1.73
C LEU A 118 1.27 17.10 -1.23
N ASP A 119 1.29 17.54 0.03
CA ASP A 119 2.50 18.01 0.68
C ASP A 119 3.42 16.85 1.06
N SER A 120 4.72 17.05 0.97
CA SER A 120 5.76 16.12 1.41
C SER A 120 5.57 15.65 2.86
N ALA A 121 5.07 16.51 3.74
CA ALA A 121 4.78 16.17 5.13
C ALA A 121 3.67 15.09 5.24
N MET A 122 2.78 14.98 4.25
CA MET A 122 1.73 13.96 4.22
C MET A 122 2.29 12.55 3.97
N VAL A 123 3.49 12.41 3.38
CA VAL A 123 4.14 11.10 3.20
C VAL A 123 4.28 10.38 4.54
N GLY A 124 4.71 11.11 5.58
CA GLY A 124 4.83 10.57 6.93
C GLY A 124 3.48 10.18 7.52
N GLN A 125 2.44 11.00 7.32
CA GLN A 125 1.09 10.73 7.83
C GLN A 125 0.45 9.50 7.16
N PHE A 126 0.54 9.41 5.84
CA PHE A 126 0.09 8.23 5.09
C PHE A 126 0.84 6.97 5.51
N SER A 127 2.16 7.08 5.71
CA SER A 127 2.97 5.96 6.17
C SER A 127 2.50 5.44 7.54
N GLN A 128 2.24 6.33 8.50
CA GLN A 128 1.73 5.93 9.82
C GLN A 128 0.37 5.24 9.70
N ILE A 129 -0.58 5.83 8.96
CA ILE A 129 -1.92 5.25 8.78
C ILE A 129 -1.86 3.87 8.10
N LEU A 130 -1.00 3.71 7.09
CA LEU A 130 -0.78 2.41 6.44
C LEU A 130 -0.17 1.39 7.40
N LEU A 131 0.84 1.79 8.20
CA LEU A 131 1.46 0.90 9.19
C LEU A 131 0.47 0.49 10.28
N ASP A 132 -0.34 1.41 10.79
CA ASP A 132 -1.39 1.12 11.77
C ASP A 132 -2.43 0.13 11.21
N TYR A 133 -2.83 0.33 9.95
CA TYR A 133 -3.72 -0.60 9.26
C TYR A 133 -3.13 -2.00 9.13
N VAL A 134 -1.88 -2.11 8.64
CA VAL A 134 -1.20 -3.40 8.52
C VAL A 134 -1.00 -4.06 9.89
N ASN A 135 -0.75 -3.27 10.95
CA ASN A 135 -0.67 -3.80 12.30
C ASN A 135 -2.02 -4.35 12.79
N SER A 136 -3.13 -3.68 12.49
CA SER A 136 -4.48 -4.12 12.84
C SER A 136 -4.88 -5.40 12.10
N GLU A 137 -4.70 -5.44 10.78
CA GLU A 137 -5.22 -6.50 9.93
C GLU A 137 -4.23 -7.65 9.71
N GLY A 138 -2.94 -7.34 9.60
CA GLY A 138 -1.85 -8.29 9.31
C GLY A 138 -0.90 -8.58 10.46
N GLY A 139 -1.07 -7.89 11.59
CA GLY A 139 -0.28 -8.04 12.80
C GLY A 139 1.07 -7.31 12.79
N GLN A 140 1.66 -7.23 13.98
CA GLN A 140 2.86 -6.45 14.24
C GLN A 140 4.07 -6.90 13.40
N ALA A 141 4.21 -8.20 13.14
CA ALA A 141 5.32 -8.73 12.36
C ALA A 141 5.30 -8.18 10.93
N LEU A 142 4.15 -8.26 10.24
CA LEU A 142 3.99 -7.77 8.88
C LEU A 142 4.18 -6.24 8.80
N MET A 143 3.66 -5.50 9.78
CA MET A 143 3.86 -4.06 9.87
C MET A 143 5.35 -3.70 9.98
N GLN A 144 6.13 -4.40 10.81
CA GLN A 144 7.56 -4.12 10.96
C GLN A 144 8.33 -4.39 9.66
N GLN A 145 7.94 -5.42 8.91
CA GLN A 145 8.52 -5.70 7.59
C GLN A 145 8.20 -4.57 6.60
N LEU A 146 6.95 -4.12 6.56
CA LEU A 146 6.53 -2.98 5.72
C LEU A 146 7.28 -1.69 6.11
N LYS A 147 7.43 -1.43 7.41
CA LYS A 147 8.17 -0.27 7.91
C LYS A 147 9.63 -0.29 7.46
N GLY A 148 10.30 -1.44 7.59
CA GLY A 148 11.68 -1.60 7.13
C GLY A 148 11.81 -1.45 5.61
N ALA A 149 10.79 -1.87 4.86
CA ALA A 149 10.77 -1.73 3.41
C ALA A 149 10.52 -0.28 2.91
N LEU A 150 9.79 0.53 3.69
CA LEU A 150 9.50 1.95 3.39
C LEU A 150 10.68 2.88 3.71
N LEU A 151 11.50 2.53 4.70
CA LEU A 151 12.63 3.33 5.18
C LEU A 151 13.91 2.46 5.21
N PRO A 152 14.41 2.01 4.03
CA PRO A 152 15.58 1.14 3.95
C PRO A 152 16.89 1.84 4.30
#